data_AF-A0A961HTC1-F1
#
_entry.id   AF-A0A961HTC1-F1
#
_cell.length_a   1.000
_cell.length_b   1.000
_cell.length_c   1.000
_cell.angle_alpha   90.00
_cell.angle_beta   90.00
_cell.angle_gamma   90.00
#
_symmetry.space_group_name_H-M   'P 1'
#
loop_
_entity.id
_entity.type
_entity.pdbx_description
1 polymer ?
#
loop_
_entity_poly.entity_id
_entity_poly.type
_entity_poly.pdbx_seq_one_letter_code
_entity_poly.pdbx_strand_id
1 'polypeptide(L)'
;RDGQVLFLDARLRWRMESIDACIAKLDSYIEQATDDTGKARLLNLYGCALDEQKRYQESLPYFERAYQLQPEESMYRKNIAEIHEKMGNTDEAKAWSEGRKN
;
A
#
# COMPACT_ATOMS: atom_id res chain seq x y z
N ARG A 1 -8.60 -11.89 12.33
CA ARG A 1 -7.80 -12.96 11.71
C ARG A 1 -6.37 -12.46 11.63
N ASP A 2 -5.39 -13.35 11.71
CA ASP A 2 -3.98 -12.99 11.56
C ASP A 2 -3.78 -12.24 10.22
N GLY A 3 -3.29 -10.99 10.30
CA GLY A 3 -3.13 -10.15 9.12
C GLY A 3 -2.12 -10.69 8.12
N GLN A 4 -1.15 -11.51 8.57
CA GLN A 4 -0.21 -12.21 7.70
C GLN A 4 -0.93 -13.20 6.77
N VAL A 5 -1.90 -13.95 7.30
CA VAL A 5 -2.68 -14.92 6.52
C VAL A 5 -3.53 -14.21 5.47
N LEU A 6 -4.19 -13.12 5.86
CA LEU A 6 -5.01 -12.31 4.96
C LEU A 6 -4.17 -11.66 3.85
N PHE A 7 -2.98 -11.15 4.18
CA PHE A 7 -2.04 -10.59 3.21
C PHE A 7 -1.61 -11.64 2.17
N LEU A 8 -1.28 -12.85 2.62
CA LEU A 8 -0.89 -13.93 1.71
C LEU A 8 -2.05 -14.37 0.81
N ASP A 9 -3.28 -14.48 1.34
CA ASP A 9 -4.46 -14.79 0.53
C ASP A 9 -4.70 -13.73 -0.56
N ALA A 10 -4.69 -12.44 -0.20
CA ALA A 10 -4.84 -11.36 -1.18
C ALA A 10 -3.75 -11.40 -2.27
N ARG A 11 -2.50 -11.65 -1.88
CA ARG A 11 -1.39 -11.75 -2.82
C ARG A 11 -1.49 -12.97 -3.75
N LEU A 12 -2.03 -14.09 -3.26
CA LEU A 12 -2.34 -15.25 -4.09
C LEU A 12 -3.42 -14.92 -5.11
N ARG A 13 -4.50 -14.22 -4.72
CA ARG A 13 -5.56 -13.80 -5.63
C ARG A 13 -5.04 -12.90 -6.74
N TRP A 14 -4.20 -11.93 -6.40
CA TRP A 14 -3.54 -11.09 -7.40
C TRP A 14 -2.80 -11.94 -8.43
N ARG A 15 -1.98 -12.88 -7.97
CA ARG A 15 -1.12 -13.68 -8.84
C ARG A 15 -1.86 -14.73 -9.66
N MET A 16 -2.92 -15.31 -9.11
CA MET A 16 -3.59 -16.49 -9.65
C MET A 16 -4.91 -16.17 -10.36
N GLU A 17 -5.59 -15.09 -9.95
CA GLU A 17 -6.90 -14.70 -10.48
C GLU A 17 -6.77 -13.39 -11.27
N SER A 18 -6.67 -12.26 -10.58
CA SER A 18 -6.47 -10.93 -11.18
C SER A 18 -6.19 -9.88 -10.09
N ILE A 19 -5.71 -8.70 -10.52
CA ILE A 19 -5.60 -7.52 -9.66
C ILE A 19 -6.97 -7.15 -9.06
N ASP A 20 -8.04 -7.22 -9.87
CA ASP A 20 -9.39 -6.88 -9.41
C ASP A 20 -9.92 -7.85 -8.35
N ALA A 21 -9.62 -9.15 -8.48
CA ALA A 21 -9.97 -10.15 -7.49
C ALA A 21 -9.26 -9.92 -6.15
N CYS A 22 -8.02 -9.41 -6.18
CA CYS A 22 -7.31 -8.94 -5.00
C CYS A 22 -8.02 -7.73 -4.39
N ILE A 23 -8.23 -6.65 -5.16
CA ILE A 23 -8.85 -5.40 -4.70
C ILE A 23 -10.22 -5.67 -4.07
N ALA A 24 -11.05 -6.53 -4.68
CA ALA A 24 -12.38 -6.88 -4.18
C ALA A 24 -12.40 -7.50 -2.76
N LYS A 25 -11.26 -7.99 -2.27
CA LYS A 25 -11.13 -8.57 -0.92
C LYS A 25 -10.42 -7.68 0.09
N LEU A 26 -9.63 -6.70 -0.37
CA LEU A 26 -8.72 -5.96 0.49
C LEU A 26 -9.44 -5.17 1.59
N ASP A 27 -10.55 -4.49 1.30
CA ASP A 27 -11.31 -3.75 2.32
C ASP A 27 -11.75 -4.65 3.47
N SER A 28 -12.37 -5.79 3.14
CA SER A 28 -12.82 -6.76 4.13
C SER A 28 -11.64 -7.37 4.91
N TYR A 29 -10.48 -7.53 4.29
CA TYR A 29 -9.29 -8.08 4.93
C TYR A 29 -8.63 -7.08 5.89
N ILE A 30 -8.59 -5.81 5.50
CA ILE A 30 -8.10 -4.71 6.35
C ILE A 30 -8.94 -4.61 7.63
N GLU A 31 -10.27 -4.75 7.53
CA GLU A 31 -11.17 -4.76 8.68
C GLU A 31 -10.99 -6.00 9.58
N GLN A 32 -10.75 -7.17 8.97
CA GLN A 32 -10.56 -8.42 9.71
C GLN A 32 -9.17 -8.57 10.34
N ALA A 33 -8.17 -7.84 9.87
CA ALA A 33 -6.80 -7.91 10.37
C ALA A 33 -6.74 -7.39 11.82
N THR A 34 -6.22 -8.22 12.72
CA THR A 34 -6.16 -7.91 14.16
C THR A 34 -4.88 -7.22 14.59
N ASP A 35 -3.88 -7.12 13.73
CA ASP A 35 -2.58 -6.54 14.00
C ASP A 35 -2.22 -5.45 12.96
N ASP A 36 -1.54 -4.40 13.42
CA ASP A 36 -1.19 -3.25 12.59
C ASP A 36 -0.16 -3.58 11.52
N THR A 37 0.74 -4.55 11.78
CA THR A 37 1.72 -5.02 10.81
C THR A 37 1.02 -5.61 9.58
N GLY A 38 0.11 -6.56 9.76
CA GLY A 38 -0.64 -7.18 8.68
C GLY A 38 -1.59 -6.19 8.00
N LYS A 39 -2.22 -5.29 8.77
CA LYS A 39 -3.04 -4.21 8.21
C LYS A 39 -2.23 -3.27 7.33
N ALA A 40 -1.04 -2.87 7.74
CA ALA A 40 -0.13 -2.05 6.95
C ALA A 40 0.29 -2.77 5.65
N ARG A 41 0.58 -4.08 5.71
CA ARG A 41 0.92 -4.88 4.52
C ARG A 41 -0.24 -4.98 3.54
N LEU A 42 -1.47 -5.13 4.03
CA LEU A 42 -2.68 -5.15 3.20
C LEU A 42 -2.96 -3.79 2.55
N LEU A 43 -2.81 -2.69 3.30
CA LEU A 43 -2.91 -1.34 2.77
C LEU A 43 -1.86 -1.09 1.68
N ASN A 44 -0.61 -1.49 1.93
CA ASN A 44 0.44 -1.40 0.92
C ASN A 44 0.11 -2.24 -0.32
N LEU A 45 -0.41 -3.45 -0.14
CA LEU A 45 -0.84 -4.30 -1.27
C LEU A 45 -1.95 -3.61 -2.08
N TYR A 46 -2.88 -2.92 -1.42
CA TYR A 46 -3.91 -2.13 -2.10
C TYR A 46 -3.28 -1.01 -2.94
N GLY A 47 -2.39 -0.22 -2.34
CA GLY A 47 -1.67 0.82 -3.07
C GLY A 47 -0.97 0.28 -4.32
N CYS A 48 -0.23 -0.83 -4.20
CA CYS A 48 0.44 -1.45 -5.34
C CYS A 48 -0.55 -1.92 -6.41
N ALA A 49 -1.72 -2.45 -6.03
CA ALA A 49 -2.71 -2.96 -6.98
C ALA A 49 -3.29 -1.82 -7.83
N LEU A 50 -3.55 -0.68 -7.20
CA LEU A 50 -4.01 0.54 -7.87
C LEU A 50 -2.92 1.17 -8.74
N ASP A 51 -1.67 1.14 -8.27
CA ASP A 51 -0.51 1.59 -9.05
C ASP A 51 -0.31 0.77 -10.32
N GLU A 52 -0.41 -0.56 -10.27
CA GLU A 52 -0.37 -1.41 -11.48
C GLU A 52 -1.49 -1.07 -12.47
N GLN A 53 -2.64 -0.59 -11.98
CA GLN A 53 -3.74 -0.08 -12.81
C GLN A 53 -3.57 1.39 -13.25
N LYS A 54 -2.43 2.02 -12.93
CA LYS A 54 -2.13 3.44 -13.17
C LYS A 54 -3.07 4.42 -12.45
N ARG A 55 -3.76 3.96 -11.40
CA ARG A 55 -4.69 4.75 -10.56
C ARG A 55 -3.92 5.42 -9.43
N TYR A 56 -2.95 6.26 -9.79
CA TYR A 56 -1.96 6.83 -8.87
C TYR A 56 -2.56 7.69 -7.75
N GLN A 57 -3.54 8.53 -8.07
CA GLN A 57 -4.22 9.35 -7.07
C GLN A 57 -4.96 8.50 -6.04
N GLU A 58 -5.49 7.36 -6.46
CA GLU A 58 -6.21 6.43 -5.57
C GLU A 58 -5.25 5.56 -4.77
N SER A 59 -4.06 5.23 -5.29
CA SER A 59 -3.09 4.40 -4.58
C SER A 59 -2.44 5.11 -3.40
N LEU A 60 -2.16 6.42 -3.53
CA LEU A 60 -1.46 7.23 -2.54
C LEU A 60 -2.01 7.11 -1.10
N PRO A 61 -3.32 7.32 -0.83
CA PRO A 61 -3.85 7.26 0.54
C PRO A 61 -3.64 5.89 1.22
N TYR A 62 -3.54 4.80 0.45
CA TYR A 62 -3.28 3.48 1.02
C TYR A 62 -1.83 3.33 1.48
N PHE A 63 -0.87 3.85 0.70
CA PHE A 63 0.53 3.88 1.13
C PHE A 63 0.76 4.81 2.33
N GLU A 64 0.10 5.96 2.36
CA GLU A 64 0.16 6.89 3.50
C GLU A 64 -0.38 6.25 4.79
N ARG A 65 -1.51 5.53 4.71
CA ARG A 65 -2.05 4.78 5.86
C ARG A 65 -1.14 3.63 6.28
N ALA A 66 -0.51 2.92 5.34
CA ALA A 66 0.47 1.88 5.67
C ALA A 66 1.68 2.49 6.42
N TYR A 67 2.16 3.64 5.97
CA TYR A 67 3.21 4.41 6.63
C TYR A 67 2.81 4.87 8.04
N GLN A 68 1.59 5.36 8.23
CA GLN A 68 1.10 5.79 9.56
C GLN A 68 1.08 4.65 10.57
N LEU A 69 0.73 3.44 10.14
CA LEU A 69 0.73 2.26 11.03
C LEU A 69 2.13 1.75 11.34
N GLN A 70 3.07 1.90 10.40
CA GLN A 70 4.43 1.39 10.52
C GLN A 70 5.44 2.39 9.94
N PRO A 71 5.74 3.49 10.66
CA PRO A 71 6.62 4.55 10.15
C PRO A 71 8.07 4.08 9.97
N GLU A 72 8.49 3.05 10.69
CA GLU A 72 9.83 2.47 10.60
C GLU A 72 10.02 1.65 9.31
N GLU A 73 8.93 1.20 8.67
CA GLU A 73 9.00 0.45 7.42
C GLU A 73 9.29 1.39 6.24
N SER A 74 10.57 1.46 5.87
CA SER A 74 11.07 2.32 4.79
C SER A 74 10.40 2.07 3.43
N MET A 75 9.89 0.86 3.18
CA MET A 75 9.21 0.51 1.94
C MET A 75 8.01 1.42 1.67
N TYR A 76 7.24 1.79 2.70
CA TYR A 76 6.02 2.58 2.50
C TYR A 76 6.35 4.01 2.07
N ARG A 77 7.38 4.63 2.65
CA ARG A 77 7.87 5.95 2.18
C ARG A 77 8.37 5.91 0.74
N LYS A 78 9.07 4.84 0.35
CA LYS A 78 9.55 4.65 -1.03
C LYS A 78 8.38 4.55 -2.02
N ASN A 79 7.34 3.79 -1.67
CA ASN A 79 6.15 3.68 -2.51
C ASN A 79 5.43 5.03 -2.63
N ILE A 80 5.30 5.79 -1.54
CA ILE A 80 4.71 7.15 -1.60
C ILE A 80 5.53 8.05 -2.55
N ALA A 81 6.86 8.06 -2.42
CA ALA A 81 7.73 8.84 -3.30
C ALA A 81 7.57 8.44 -4.78
N GLU A 82 7.54 7.13 -5.07
CA GLU A 82 7.37 6.59 -6.43
C GLU A 82 6.02 7.01 -7.03
N ILE A 83 4.93 6.99 -6.24
CA ILE A 83 3.62 7.44 -6.72
C ILE A 83 3.63 8.95 -7.01
N HIS A 84 4.29 9.77 -6.17
CA HIS A 84 4.47 11.19 -6.47
C HIS A 84 5.27 11.42 -7.75
N GLU A 85 6.32 10.65 -8.00
CA GLU A 85 7.09 10.71 -9.25
C GLU A 85 6.21 10.37 -10.46
N LYS A 86 5.43 9.29 -10.38
CA LYS A 86 4.49 8.87 -11.44
C LYS A 86 3.40 9.90 -11.72
N MET A 87 3.03 10.72 -10.73
CA MET A 87 2.10 11.84 -10.90
C MET A 87 2.78 13.14 -11.38
N GLY A 88 4.11 13.18 -11.49
CA GLY A 88 4.88 14.38 -11.84
C GLY A 88 5.10 15.36 -10.68
N ASN A 89 4.78 14.95 -9.45
CA ASN A 89 4.94 15.74 -8.22
C ASN A 89 6.37 15.62 -7.67
N THR A 90 7.35 16.11 -8.43
CA THR A 90 8.79 15.93 -8.14
C THR A 90 9.23 16.45 -6.77
N ASP A 91 8.62 17.53 -6.28
CA ASP A 91 8.98 18.11 -4.97
C ASP A 91 8.55 17.19 -3.81
N GLU A 92 7.34 16.64 -3.87
CA GLU A 92 6.86 15.67 -2.88
C GLU A 92 7.64 14.35 -2.98
N ALA A 93 7.95 13.89 -4.19
CA ALA A 93 8.76 12.69 -4.39
C ALA A 93 10.13 12.79 -3.70
N LYS A 94 10.81 13.94 -3.81
CA LYS A 94 12.07 14.22 -3.10
C LYS A 94 11.86 14.27 -1.59
N ALA A 95 10.84 14.98 -1.12
CA ALA A 95 10.54 15.10 0.30
C ALA A 95 10.30 13.73 0.97
N TRP A 96 9.61 12.82 0.29
CA TRP A 96 9.37 11.45 0.77
C TRP A 96 10.61 10.55 0.65
N SER A 97 11.44 10.74 -0.38
CA SER A 97 12.68 9.97 -0.57
C SER A 97 13.76 10.33 0.44
N GLU A 98 13.88 11.60 0.80
CA GLU A 98 14.87 12.11 1.76
C GLU A 98 14.47 11.84 3.21
N GLY A 99 13.27 11.26 3.43
CA GLY A 99 12.66 11.04 4.73
C GLY A 99 12.33 12.38 5.35
N ARG A 100 11.09 12.86 5.17
CA ARG A 100 10.61 14.12 5.78
C ARG A 100 11.18 14.26 7.19
N LYS A 101 12.16 15.17 7.34
CA LYS A 101 12.63 15.63 8.64
C LYS A 101 11.47 16.45 9.21
N ASN A 102 10.60 15.79 9.96
CA ASN A 102 9.68 16.49 10.85
C ASN A 102 10.39 16.75 12.18
#